data_AF-A0A259CYD7-F1
#
_entry.id   AF-A0A259CYD7-F1
#
_cell.length_a   1.000
_cell.length_b   1.000
_cell.length_c   1.000
_cell.angle_alpha   90.00
_cell.angle_beta   90.00
_cell.angle_gamma   90.00
#
_symmetry.space_group_name_H-M   'P 1'
#
loop_
_entity.id
_entity.type
_entity.pdbx_description
1 polymer ?
#
loop_
_entity_poly.entity_id
_entity_poly.type
_entity_poly.pdbx_seq_one_letter_code
_entity_poly.pdbx_strand_id
1 'polypeptide(L)'
;VENGASVIDTCNSSFGDGASHPSTESMVAAFKGTEYDTGIDLLKLQEITAYFKEVRQKYWQYESAFTGVDTRVLVNQVPGGMISNLSNQLKEQGALDKMDAVLAEIPRVREDLGFPPLVTPTSQIVGTQAVLNVMTGERYKSITNEVKNYFLGQYGKAPSTVNDTVKKLAVGNGEVITCRPADLLEPEMAKLQAEAERIAQNDEDVLTYAMFPDIGQTFLQERNAGSLKPEALLTKEAVNTSAARYAPNEFKVTLHGETFHIKLTGSGHAGEEQRPFYVSVDGIAEEVIVETLSEIEVSGGKSTTKKKTASVTSSGRPRPHHAGCVTTAMPGTIVAVKVKIGDKVKAGDGVLVIEAMKMENEIQASKTGTVVAVHVTKGDNVTPDESLLEIQPD
;
A
#
# COMPACT_ATOMS: atom_id res chain seq x y z
N VAL A 1 -29.01 4.91 14.83
CA VAL A 1 -30.22 5.14 14.01
C VAL A 1 -31.47 4.95 14.86
N GLU A 2 -31.67 3.79 15.48
CA GLU A 2 -32.80 3.50 16.39
C GLU A 2 -33.02 4.55 17.50
N ASN A 3 -31.93 5.16 18.02
CA ASN A 3 -32.01 6.22 19.03
C ASN A 3 -32.11 7.65 18.43
N GLY A 4 -32.51 7.80 17.16
CA GLY A 4 -32.79 9.12 16.54
C GLY A 4 -31.61 9.82 15.86
N ALA A 5 -30.49 9.14 15.60
CA ALA A 5 -29.41 9.72 14.80
C ALA A 5 -29.88 9.97 13.35
N SER A 6 -29.75 11.20 12.86
CA SER A 6 -30.27 11.62 11.55
C SER A 6 -29.30 11.45 10.39
N VAL A 7 -28.00 11.42 10.66
CA VAL A 7 -26.95 11.29 9.65
C VAL A 7 -25.90 10.30 10.16
N ILE A 8 -25.38 9.47 9.25
CA ILE A 8 -24.28 8.55 9.48
C ILE A 8 -23.22 8.76 8.42
N ASP A 9 -21.96 8.83 8.83
CA ASP A 9 -20.84 8.90 7.90
C ASP A 9 -20.44 7.48 7.49
N THR A 10 -20.39 7.26 6.18
CA THR A 10 -20.00 6.00 5.56
C THR A 10 -19.00 6.26 4.44
N CYS A 11 -18.27 5.23 4.02
CA CYS A 11 -17.35 5.32 2.89
C CYS A 11 -17.77 4.33 1.79
N ASN A 12 -17.45 4.61 0.53
CA ASN A 12 -17.67 3.63 -0.55
C ASN A 12 -16.93 2.33 -0.21
N SER A 13 -17.51 1.15 -0.44
CA SER A 13 -16.90 -0.13 -0.03
C SER A 13 -15.51 -0.40 -0.61
N SER A 14 -15.09 0.26 -1.70
CA SER A 14 -13.70 0.17 -2.18
C SER A 14 -12.67 0.87 -1.29
N PHE A 15 -13.10 1.81 -0.43
CA PHE A 15 -12.27 2.57 0.51
C PHE A 15 -12.78 2.48 1.96
N GLY A 16 -13.87 1.76 2.19
CA GLY A 16 -14.47 1.60 3.51
C GLY A 16 -13.79 0.54 4.36
N ASP A 17 -14.31 0.43 5.58
CA ASP A 17 -13.96 -0.55 6.60
C ASP A 17 -12.51 -0.43 7.13
N GLY A 18 -12.20 -1.25 8.14
CA GLY A 18 -10.91 -1.23 8.82
C GLY A 18 -10.62 0.11 9.52
N ALA A 19 -9.66 0.88 9.01
CA ALA A 19 -9.33 2.21 9.52
C ALA A 19 -10.24 3.33 8.95
N SER A 20 -11.10 3.00 7.97
CA SER A 20 -12.06 3.91 7.36
C SER A 20 -13.43 3.82 8.04
N HIS A 21 -14.43 4.51 7.48
CA HIS A 21 -15.83 4.38 7.89
C HIS A 21 -16.46 3.08 7.37
N PRO A 22 -17.55 2.59 8.00
CA PRO A 22 -18.31 1.47 7.48
C PRO A 22 -18.72 1.68 6.02
N SER A 23 -18.77 0.59 5.27
CA SER A 23 -19.18 0.62 3.86
C SER A 23 -20.61 1.13 3.66
N THR A 24 -20.77 2.08 2.73
CA THR A 24 -22.03 2.76 2.41
C THR A 24 -23.08 1.77 1.93
N GLU A 25 -22.67 0.86 1.04
CA GLU A 25 -23.52 -0.18 0.47
C GLU A 25 -24.08 -1.12 1.55
N SER A 26 -23.24 -1.48 2.52
CA SER A 26 -23.64 -2.32 3.66
C SER A 26 -24.68 -1.62 4.52
N MET A 27 -24.50 -0.33 4.80
CA MET A 27 -25.47 0.45 5.58
C MET A 27 -26.79 0.66 4.82
N VAL A 28 -26.74 0.99 3.53
CA VAL A 28 -27.93 1.10 2.68
C VAL A 28 -28.69 -0.22 2.64
N ALA A 29 -27.99 -1.35 2.45
CA ALA A 29 -28.61 -2.66 2.43
C ALA A 29 -29.21 -3.05 3.80
N ALA A 30 -28.54 -2.71 4.91
CA ALA A 30 -28.99 -3.01 6.26
C ALA A 30 -30.29 -2.28 6.63
N PHE A 31 -30.50 -1.07 6.12
CA PHE A 31 -31.71 -0.28 6.40
C PHE A 31 -32.83 -0.48 5.37
N LYS A 32 -32.58 -1.19 4.27
CA LYS A 32 -33.56 -1.39 3.21
C LYS A 32 -34.83 -2.08 3.72
N GLY A 33 -35.98 -1.48 3.47
CA GLY A 33 -37.29 -1.98 3.91
C GLY A 33 -37.60 -1.76 5.40
N THR A 34 -36.72 -1.08 6.14
CA THR A 34 -37.00 -0.65 7.52
C THR A 34 -37.60 0.76 7.52
N GLU A 35 -38.01 1.26 8.70
CA GLU A 35 -38.41 2.68 8.87
C GLU A 35 -37.26 3.67 8.60
N TYR A 36 -36.02 3.19 8.56
CA TYR A 36 -34.81 3.96 8.33
C TYR A 36 -34.25 3.82 6.91
N ASP A 37 -35.03 3.28 5.97
CA ASP A 37 -34.62 3.12 4.57
C ASP A 37 -34.08 4.45 4.02
N THR A 38 -32.87 4.40 3.45
CA THR A 38 -32.15 5.59 3.00
C THR A 38 -32.66 6.11 1.65
N GLY A 39 -33.40 5.29 0.89
CA GLY A 39 -33.83 5.59 -0.48
C GLY A 39 -32.68 5.67 -1.49
N ILE A 40 -31.47 5.28 -1.11
CA ILE A 40 -30.28 5.33 -1.98
C ILE A 40 -30.25 4.10 -2.90
N ASP A 41 -30.01 4.33 -4.18
CA ASP A 41 -29.95 3.27 -5.20
C ASP A 41 -28.65 2.46 -5.09
N LEU A 42 -28.77 1.23 -4.61
CA LEU A 42 -27.64 0.32 -4.40
C LEU A 42 -26.95 -0.09 -5.72
N LEU A 43 -27.67 -0.16 -6.85
CA LEU A 43 -27.07 -0.52 -8.14
C LEU A 43 -26.14 0.60 -8.62
N LYS A 44 -26.56 1.85 -8.49
CA LYS A 44 -25.70 3.01 -8.81
C LYS A 44 -24.49 3.11 -7.91
N LEU A 45 -24.63 2.77 -6.62
CA LEU A 45 -23.47 2.69 -5.73
C LEU A 45 -22.45 1.67 -6.21
N GLN A 46 -22.89 0.49 -6.67
CA GLN A 46 -21.98 -0.55 -7.17
C GLN A 46 -21.19 -0.10 -8.42
N GLU A 47 -21.78 0.70 -9.31
CA GLU A 47 -21.06 1.30 -10.45
C GLU A 47 -19.93 2.23 -9.98
N ILE A 48 -20.20 3.08 -8.99
CA ILE A 48 -19.22 3.98 -8.38
C ILE A 48 -18.12 3.17 -7.68
N THR A 49 -18.49 2.08 -7.00
CA THR A 49 -17.55 1.17 -6.35
C THR A 49 -16.62 0.50 -7.34
N ALA A 50 -17.13 0.03 -8.48
CA ALA A 50 -16.28 -0.54 -9.53
C ALA A 50 -15.24 0.47 -10.03
N TYR A 51 -15.63 1.73 -10.21
CA TYR A 51 -14.70 2.81 -10.55
C TYR A 51 -13.61 3.00 -9.48
N PHE A 52 -13.99 3.15 -8.21
CA PHE A 52 -13.02 3.38 -7.14
C PHE A 52 -12.10 2.19 -6.89
N LYS A 53 -12.58 0.97 -7.13
CA LYS A 53 -11.76 -0.25 -7.06
C LYS A 53 -10.58 -0.20 -8.03
N GLU A 54 -10.79 0.29 -9.25
CA GLU A 54 -9.71 0.45 -10.24
C GLU A 54 -8.81 1.64 -9.88
N VAL A 55 -9.37 2.75 -9.39
CA VAL A 55 -8.58 3.91 -8.95
C VAL A 55 -7.63 3.55 -7.80
N ARG A 56 -8.11 2.81 -6.80
CA ARG A 56 -7.33 2.42 -5.60
C ARG A 56 -6.06 1.65 -5.96
N GLN A 57 -6.09 0.83 -7.01
CA GLN A 57 -4.93 0.05 -7.46
C GLN A 57 -3.72 0.93 -7.83
N LYS A 58 -3.95 2.17 -8.26
CA LYS A 58 -2.88 3.14 -8.57
C LYS A 58 -2.09 3.56 -7.32
N TYR A 59 -2.70 3.50 -6.15
CA TYR A 59 -2.15 3.99 -4.88
C TYR A 59 -1.57 2.86 -4.02
N TRP A 60 -1.24 1.72 -4.62
CA TRP A 60 -0.75 0.53 -3.91
C TRP A 60 0.48 0.81 -3.03
N GLN A 61 1.32 1.78 -3.39
CA GLN A 61 2.52 2.17 -2.64
C GLN A 61 2.21 2.83 -1.28
N TYR A 62 0.97 3.30 -1.08
CA TYR A 62 0.52 3.94 0.15
C TYR A 62 -0.44 3.06 0.97
N GLU A 63 -0.67 1.81 0.56
CA GLU A 63 -1.51 0.89 1.33
C GLU A 63 -0.87 0.59 2.69
N SER A 64 -1.68 0.65 3.73
CA SER A 64 -1.24 0.32 5.09
C SER A 64 -0.90 -1.17 5.18
N ALA A 65 0.25 -1.48 5.78
CA ALA A 65 0.60 -2.84 6.15
C ALA A 65 -0.40 -3.48 7.13
N PHE A 66 -1.17 -2.65 7.84
CA PHE A 66 -2.28 -3.06 8.71
C PHE A 66 -3.60 -2.73 8.03
N THR A 67 -4.08 -3.63 7.18
CA THR A 67 -5.40 -3.54 6.55
C THR A 67 -6.39 -4.47 7.26
N GLY A 68 -7.61 -4.00 7.49
CA GLY A 68 -8.70 -4.79 8.09
C GLY A 68 -9.04 -4.39 9.52
N VAL A 69 -9.70 -5.29 10.25
CA VAL A 69 -10.20 -5.04 11.61
C VAL A 69 -9.07 -5.20 12.63
N ASP A 70 -8.72 -4.12 13.31
CA ASP A 70 -7.75 -4.13 14.41
C ASP A 70 -8.46 -4.05 15.77
N THR A 71 -8.61 -5.20 16.44
CA THR A 71 -9.28 -5.28 17.74
C THR A 71 -8.42 -4.74 18.90
N ARG A 72 -7.13 -4.45 18.67
CA ARG A 72 -6.25 -3.94 19.72
C ARG A 72 -6.66 -2.55 20.20
N VAL A 73 -7.38 -1.78 19.38
CA VAL A 73 -7.97 -0.49 19.78
C VAL A 73 -8.91 -0.62 20.99
N LEU A 74 -9.59 -1.77 21.13
CA LEU A 74 -10.49 -2.03 22.26
C LEU A 74 -9.74 -2.19 23.59
N VAL A 75 -8.46 -2.53 23.52
CA VAL A 75 -7.59 -2.72 24.69
C VAL A 75 -6.78 -1.46 24.95
N ASN A 76 -6.07 -0.96 23.94
CA ASN A 76 -5.07 0.08 24.12
C ASN A 76 -5.66 1.50 23.93
N GLN A 77 -6.88 1.60 23.37
CA GLN A 77 -7.53 2.87 22.99
C GLN A 77 -6.70 3.75 22.07
N VAL A 78 -5.74 3.16 21.34
CA VAL A 78 -4.87 3.85 20.38
C VAL A 78 -5.53 3.77 18.99
N PRO A 79 -5.85 4.90 18.35
CA PRO A 79 -6.44 4.90 17.01
C PRO A 79 -5.54 4.20 15.98
N GLY A 80 -6.13 3.50 15.00
CA GLY A 80 -5.38 2.70 14.03
C GLY A 80 -4.30 3.48 13.25
N GLY A 81 -4.62 4.69 12.80
CA GLY A 81 -3.65 5.56 12.10
C GLY A 81 -2.46 6.00 12.98
N MET A 82 -2.64 6.03 14.30
CA MET A 82 -1.54 6.30 15.24
C MET A 82 -0.61 5.09 15.35
N ILE A 83 -1.13 3.86 15.30
CA ILE A 83 -0.34 2.63 15.35
C ILE A 83 0.52 2.48 14.10
N SER A 84 -0.02 2.75 12.90
CA SER A 84 0.74 2.67 11.65
C SER A 84 1.89 3.68 11.63
N ASN A 85 1.64 4.93 12.04
CA ASN A 85 2.67 5.96 12.14
C ASN A 85 3.75 5.59 13.16
N LEU A 86 3.35 5.11 14.33
CA LEU A 86 4.27 4.65 15.36
C LEU A 86 5.12 3.47 14.87
N SER A 87 4.53 2.53 14.13
CA SER A 87 5.24 1.39 13.57
C SER A 87 6.30 1.82 12.56
N ASN A 88 6.01 2.80 11.73
CA ASN A 88 6.97 3.36 10.78
C ASN A 88 8.12 4.06 11.52
N GLN A 89 7.82 4.89 12.51
CA GLN A 89 8.84 5.56 13.35
C GLN A 89 9.77 4.57 14.06
N LEU A 90 9.22 3.51 14.66
CA LEU A 90 10.03 2.48 15.32
C LEU A 90 10.84 1.66 14.32
N LYS A 91 10.31 1.41 13.12
CA LYS A 91 11.02 0.69 12.06
C LYS A 91 12.23 1.47 11.56
N GLU A 92 12.07 2.78 11.31
CA GLU A 92 13.16 3.68 10.91
C GLU A 92 14.29 3.73 11.94
N GLN A 93 13.94 3.60 13.22
CA GLN A 93 14.90 3.56 14.33
C GLN A 93 15.43 2.15 14.66
N GLY A 94 15.00 1.12 13.92
CA GLY A 94 15.40 -0.26 14.18
C GLY A 94 14.91 -0.83 15.52
N ALA A 95 13.83 -0.28 16.09
CA ALA A 95 13.31 -0.58 17.43
C ALA A 95 11.87 -1.13 17.41
N LEU A 96 11.49 -1.83 16.33
CA LEU A 96 10.14 -2.35 16.14
C LEU A 96 9.73 -3.39 17.18
N ASP A 97 10.71 -4.09 17.77
CA ASP A 97 10.56 -5.01 18.89
C ASP A 97 10.02 -4.35 20.17
N LYS A 98 10.14 -3.02 20.29
CA LYS A 98 9.65 -2.24 21.44
C LYS A 98 8.20 -1.78 21.31
N MET A 99 7.51 -2.13 20.23
CA MET A 99 6.13 -1.69 19.97
C MET A 99 5.19 -1.94 21.16
N ASP A 100 5.21 -3.16 21.72
CA ASP A 100 4.30 -3.53 22.81
C ASP A 100 4.57 -2.70 24.09
N ALA A 101 5.83 -2.39 24.36
CA ALA A 101 6.21 -1.53 25.47
C ALA A 101 5.69 -0.09 25.27
N VAL A 102 5.74 0.43 24.04
CA VAL A 102 5.21 1.75 23.71
C VAL A 102 3.68 1.77 23.84
N LEU A 103 2.99 0.76 23.32
CA LEU A 103 1.54 0.63 23.43
C LEU A 103 1.07 0.57 24.90
N ALA A 104 1.86 -0.06 25.77
CA ALA A 104 1.58 -0.09 27.21
C ALA A 104 1.89 1.23 27.94
N GLU A 105 2.76 2.08 27.37
CA GLU A 105 3.17 3.38 27.93
C GLU A 105 2.23 4.53 27.50
N ILE A 106 1.68 4.48 26.28
CA ILE A 106 0.71 5.47 25.77
C ILE A 106 -0.43 5.78 26.75
N PRO A 107 -1.19 4.81 27.31
CA PRO A 107 -2.29 5.13 28.22
C PRO A 107 -1.81 5.80 29.51
N ARG A 108 -0.59 5.49 29.99
CA ARG A 108 0.00 6.14 31.17
C ARG A 108 0.38 7.59 30.88
N VAL A 109 0.99 7.86 29.71
CA VAL A 109 1.27 9.23 29.28
C VAL A 109 -0.03 10.02 29.10
N ARG A 110 -1.06 9.40 28.52
CA ARG A 110 -2.38 10.02 28.36
C ARG A 110 -3.00 10.37 29.72
N GLU A 111 -2.89 9.50 30.71
CA GLU A 111 -3.33 9.77 32.09
C GLU A 111 -2.57 10.96 32.70
N ASP A 112 -1.23 10.97 32.58
CA ASP A 112 -0.40 12.07 33.10
C ASP A 112 -0.73 13.43 32.46
N LEU A 113 -1.19 13.43 31.21
CA LEU A 113 -1.66 14.62 30.49
C LEU A 113 -3.14 14.95 30.76
N GLY A 114 -3.80 14.27 31.70
CA GLY A 114 -5.18 14.55 32.08
C GLY A 114 -6.21 14.05 31.08
N PHE A 115 -5.98 12.87 30.50
CA PHE A 115 -6.88 12.16 29.58
C PHE A 115 -7.35 12.95 28.34
N PRO A 116 -6.46 13.61 27.57
CA PRO A 116 -6.87 14.22 26.31
C PRO A 116 -7.48 13.16 25.37
N PRO A 117 -8.49 13.53 24.55
CA PRO A 117 -8.91 12.70 23.43
C PRO A 117 -7.72 12.47 22.50
N LEU A 118 -7.40 11.22 22.14
CA LEU A 118 -6.25 10.93 21.27
C LEU A 118 -6.60 11.20 19.80
N VAL A 119 -6.51 12.47 19.43
CA VAL A 119 -6.66 12.97 18.05
C VAL A 119 -5.51 13.94 17.76
N THR A 120 -5.18 14.17 16.49
CA THR A 120 -4.15 15.14 16.13
C THR A 120 -4.50 16.54 16.68
N PRO A 121 -3.56 17.23 17.35
CA PRO A 121 -2.14 16.89 17.53
C PRO A 121 -1.82 16.00 18.74
N THR A 122 -2.71 15.89 19.72
CA THR A 122 -2.46 15.19 21.00
C THR A 122 -2.08 13.72 20.87
N SER A 123 -2.58 13.00 19.85
CA SER A 123 -2.16 11.61 19.57
C SER A 123 -0.66 11.51 19.32
N GLN A 124 -0.08 12.43 18.55
CA GLN A 124 1.35 12.49 18.26
C GLN A 124 2.14 12.89 19.51
N ILE A 125 1.66 13.89 20.25
CA ILE A 125 2.28 14.34 21.51
C ILE A 125 2.43 13.17 22.49
N VAL A 126 1.34 12.43 22.72
CA VAL A 126 1.33 11.26 23.61
C VAL A 126 2.19 10.13 23.05
N GLY A 127 2.06 9.81 21.76
CA GLY A 127 2.78 8.72 21.10
C GLY A 127 4.29 8.91 21.13
N THR A 128 4.78 10.07 20.68
CA THR A 128 6.20 10.39 20.65
C THR A 128 6.80 10.44 22.06
N GLN A 129 6.07 10.99 23.03
CA GLN A 129 6.53 10.98 24.42
C GLN A 129 6.61 9.56 25.00
N ALA A 130 5.65 8.68 24.66
CA ALA A 130 5.70 7.28 25.07
C ALA A 130 6.89 6.54 24.45
N VAL A 131 7.18 6.77 23.17
CA VAL A 131 8.39 6.24 22.51
C VAL A 131 9.65 6.70 23.25
N LEU A 132 9.76 8.00 23.56
CA LEU A 132 10.91 8.53 24.28
C LEU A 132 11.08 7.85 25.64
N ASN A 133 10.00 7.73 26.43
CA ASN A 133 10.05 7.08 27.75
C ASN A 133 10.55 5.63 27.67
N VAL A 134 10.11 4.87 26.66
CA VAL A 134 10.53 3.49 26.44
C VAL A 134 11.98 3.40 25.93
N MET A 135 12.38 4.32 25.06
CA MET A 135 13.73 4.34 24.49
C MET A 135 14.79 4.78 25.50
N THR A 136 14.47 5.74 26.38
CA THR A 136 15.35 6.18 27.47
C THR A 136 15.37 5.22 28.66
N GLY A 137 14.37 4.34 28.78
CA GLY A 137 14.18 3.45 29.92
C GLY A 137 13.70 4.15 31.19
N GLU A 138 13.36 5.44 31.11
CA GLU A 138 12.96 6.27 32.25
C GLU A 138 11.91 7.30 31.80
N ARG A 139 10.75 7.32 32.49
CA ARG A 139 9.62 8.18 32.15
C ARG A 139 10.00 9.65 32.30
N TYR A 140 9.76 10.45 31.26
CA TYR A 140 9.97 11.90 31.24
C TYR A 140 11.40 12.36 31.52
N LYS A 141 12.41 11.49 31.35
CA LYS A 141 13.82 11.89 31.34
C LYS A 141 14.12 12.89 30.22
N SER A 142 13.50 12.67 29.06
CA SER A 142 13.46 13.62 27.94
C SER A 142 12.01 13.94 27.65
N ILE A 143 11.70 15.23 27.53
CA ILE A 143 10.32 15.73 27.38
C ILE A 143 10.26 16.59 26.11
N THR A 144 9.33 16.24 25.22
CA THR A 144 9.11 16.98 23.97
C THR A 144 8.65 18.42 24.23
N ASN A 145 8.92 19.32 23.30
CA ASN A 145 8.46 20.70 23.42
C ASN A 145 6.94 20.79 23.35
N GLU A 146 6.30 19.91 22.59
CA GLU A 146 4.85 19.85 22.48
C GLU A 146 4.19 19.41 23.79
N VAL A 147 4.79 18.47 24.55
CA VAL A 147 4.32 18.13 25.90
C VAL A 147 4.49 19.33 26.85
N LYS A 148 5.60 20.07 26.77
CA LYS A 148 5.78 21.29 27.56
C LYS A 148 4.71 22.33 27.23
N ASN A 149 4.49 22.61 25.95
CA ASN A 149 3.48 23.54 25.46
C ASN A 149 2.05 23.11 25.88
N TYR A 150 1.77 21.81 25.89
CA TYR A 150 0.53 21.25 26.44
C TYR A 150 0.37 21.58 27.93
N PHE A 151 1.41 21.37 28.74
CA PHE A 151 1.38 21.74 30.17
C PHE A 151 1.30 23.24 30.43
N LEU A 152 1.82 24.07 29.53
CA LEU A 152 1.70 25.53 29.57
C LEU A 152 0.30 26.02 29.16
N GLY A 153 -0.59 25.13 28.67
CA GLY A 153 -1.95 25.48 28.26
C GLY A 153 -2.07 25.99 26.83
N GLN A 154 -1.01 25.90 26.02
CA GLN A 154 -0.99 26.44 24.65
C GLN A 154 -1.89 25.68 23.66
N TYR A 155 -2.33 24.46 24.02
CA TYR A 155 -3.31 23.69 23.26
C TYR A 155 -4.74 23.79 23.83
N GLY A 156 -4.91 24.60 24.88
CA GLY A 156 -6.16 24.72 25.63
C GLY A 156 -6.13 23.95 26.95
N LYS A 157 -7.33 23.71 27.50
CA LYS A 157 -7.51 23.11 28.84
C LYS A 157 -7.63 21.59 28.74
N ALA A 158 -6.78 20.87 29.47
CA ALA A 158 -6.91 19.43 29.65
C ALA A 158 -8.28 19.08 30.26
N PRO A 159 -8.94 17.99 29.83
CA PRO A 159 -10.28 17.64 30.31
C PRO A 159 -10.27 17.15 31.76
N SER A 160 -9.16 16.56 32.21
CA SER A 160 -8.95 16.16 33.61
C SER A 160 -7.74 16.86 34.23
N THR A 161 -7.54 16.63 35.53
CA THR A 161 -6.34 17.06 36.24
C THR A 161 -5.11 16.37 35.67
N VAL A 162 -4.10 17.17 35.35
CA VAL A 162 -2.80 16.67 34.88
C VAL A 162 -1.93 16.25 36.07
N ASN A 163 -0.90 15.42 35.81
CA ASN A 163 0.05 15.02 36.85
C ASN A 163 0.99 16.19 37.21
N ASP A 164 0.84 16.73 38.42
CA ASP A 164 1.62 17.89 38.89
C ASP A 164 3.13 17.62 38.96
N THR A 165 3.54 16.39 39.23
CA THR A 165 4.96 16.01 39.28
C THR A 165 5.57 16.08 37.88
N VAL A 166 4.88 15.50 36.90
CA VAL A 166 5.32 15.52 35.49
C VAL A 166 5.28 16.94 34.94
N LYS A 167 4.23 17.71 35.28
CA LYS A 167 4.10 19.12 34.90
C LYS A 167 5.30 19.94 35.40
N LYS A 168 5.63 19.82 36.70
CA LYS A 168 6.79 20.51 37.29
C LYS A 168 8.11 20.09 36.64
N LEU A 169 8.26 18.80 36.31
CA LEU A 169 9.45 18.31 35.60
C LEU A 169 9.55 18.90 34.18
N ALA A 170 8.41 19.04 33.48
CA ALA A 170 8.36 19.52 32.10
C ALA A 170 8.60 21.02 31.97
N VAL A 171 7.90 21.83 32.78
CA VAL A 171 7.85 23.30 32.60
C VAL A 171 8.43 24.07 33.78
N GLY A 172 8.79 23.41 34.88
CA GLY A 172 9.31 24.08 36.08
C GLY A 172 8.32 25.12 36.61
N ASN A 173 8.77 26.37 36.62
CA ASN A 173 7.99 27.55 37.02
C ASN A 173 7.46 28.35 35.80
N GLY A 174 7.39 27.73 34.62
CA GLY A 174 6.83 28.36 33.43
C GLY A 174 5.40 28.84 33.64
N GLU A 175 5.06 29.97 33.06
CA GLU A 175 3.73 30.56 33.18
C GLU A 175 2.70 29.73 32.43
N VAL A 176 1.71 29.23 33.15
CA VAL A 176 0.63 28.41 32.59
C VAL A 176 -0.52 29.33 32.24
N ILE A 177 -0.84 29.42 30.95
CA ILE A 177 -1.96 30.23 30.47
C ILE A 177 -3.29 29.53 30.82
N THR A 178 -4.32 30.33 31.06
CA THR A 178 -5.68 29.83 31.37
C THR A 178 -6.76 30.40 30.45
N CYS A 179 -6.40 31.39 29.62
CA CYS A 179 -7.24 31.92 28.55
C CYS A 179 -7.21 31.04 27.30
N ARG A 180 -7.97 31.42 26.27
CA ARG A 180 -7.86 30.77 24.95
C ARG A 180 -6.50 31.18 24.36
N PRO A 181 -5.65 30.23 23.88
CA PRO A 181 -4.30 30.55 23.40
C PRO A 181 -4.24 31.66 22.35
N ALA A 182 -5.25 31.72 21.47
CA ALA A 182 -5.36 32.75 20.44
C ALA A 182 -5.63 34.17 20.97
N ASP A 183 -5.99 34.34 22.25
CA ASP A 183 -6.13 35.66 22.87
C ASP A 183 -4.76 36.33 23.13
N LEU A 184 -3.67 35.56 23.04
CA LEU A 184 -2.29 36.04 23.19
C LEU A 184 -1.61 36.32 21.83
N LEU A 185 -2.33 36.09 20.73
CA LEU A 185 -1.82 36.31 19.37
C LEU A 185 -2.35 37.65 18.85
N GLU A 186 -1.44 38.42 18.26
CA GLU A 186 -1.81 39.64 17.53
C GLU A 186 -2.40 39.29 16.16
N PRO A 187 -3.29 40.11 15.58
CA PRO A 187 -3.77 39.89 14.22
C PRO A 187 -2.63 39.89 13.18
N GLU A 188 -2.46 38.79 12.44
CA GLU A 188 -1.27 38.58 11.60
C GLU A 188 -1.48 38.86 10.09
N MET A 189 -2.71 39.07 9.63
CA MET A 189 -3.02 39.14 8.19
C MET A 189 -2.19 40.18 7.42
N ALA A 190 -2.07 41.40 7.94
CA ALA A 190 -1.29 42.46 7.28
C ALA A 190 0.20 42.12 7.21
N LYS A 191 0.73 41.45 8.24
CA LYS A 191 2.13 40.98 8.28
C LYS A 191 2.35 39.88 7.23
N LEU A 192 1.46 38.89 7.19
CA LEU A 192 1.55 37.76 6.26
C LEU A 192 1.39 38.20 4.80
N GLN A 193 0.51 39.15 4.52
CA GLN A 193 0.38 39.76 3.18
C GLN A 193 1.68 40.42 2.73
N ALA A 194 2.36 41.15 3.63
CA ALA A 194 3.65 41.78 3.32
C ALA A 194 4.77 40.76 3.12
N GLU A 195 4.81 39.68 3.92
CA GLU A 195 5.79 38.60 3.78
C GLU A 195 5.61 37.82 2.46
N ALA A 196 4.37 37.54 2.09
CA ALA A 196 4.04 36.76 0.91
C ALA A 196 3.85 37.60 -0.37
N GLU A 197 4.02 38.93 -0.33
CA GLU A 197 3.69 39.86 -1.43
C GLU A 197 4.29 39.45 -2.80
N ARG A 198 5.50 38.87 -2.79
CA ARG A 198 6.20 38.46 -4.01
C ARG A 198 5.74 37.14 -4.62
N ILE A 199 4.98 36.35 -3.87
CA ILE A 199 4.61 34.97 -4.23
C ILE A 199 3.09 34.75 -4.22
N ALA A 200 2.36 35.47 -3.39
CA ALA A 200 0.91 35.39 -3.30
C ALA A 200 0.25 36.20 -4.42
N GLN A 201 -0.76 35.63 -5.07
CA GLN A 201 -1.56 36.26 -6.12
C GLN A 201 -2.97 36.63 -5.65
N ASN A 202 -3.42 36.05 -4.54
CA ASN A 202 -4.75 36.24 -3.95
C ASN A 202 -4.72 35.94 -2.43
N ASP A 203 -5.86 36.15 -1.76
CA ASP A 203 -5.97 35.92 -0.31
C ASP A 203 -5.82 34.44 0.09
N GLU A 204 -6.19 33.49 -0.78
CA GLU A 204 -6.02 32.06 -0.51
C GLU A 204 -4.54 31.65 -0.46
N ASP A 205 -3.69 32.30 -1.25
CA ASP A 205 -2.24 32.10 -1.21
C ASP A 205 -1.65 32.60 0.12
N VAL A 206 -2.13 33.76 0.58
CA VAL A 206 -1.74 34.30 1.90
C VAL A 206 -2.17 33.35 3.01
N LEU A 207 -3.37 32.76 2.92
CA LEU A 207 -3.84 31.76 3.87
C LEU A 207 -3.04 30.45 3.77
N THR A 208 -2.64 30.02 2.57
CA THR A 208 -1.79 28.84 2.37
C THR A 208 -0.43 29.05 3.03
N TYR A 209 0.17 30.22 2.85
CA TYR A 209 1.39 30.63 3.53
C TYR A 209 1.18 30.71 5.06
N ALA A 210 0.05 31.24 5.53
CA ALA A 210 -0.28 31.29 6.96
C ALA A 210 -0.34 29.90 7.61
N MET A 211 -0.90 28.92 6.91
CA MET A 211 -1.02 27.54 7.42
C MET A 211 0.33 26.83 7.49
N PHE A 212 1.19 27.01 6.49
CA PHE A 212 2.50 26.36 6.40
C PHE A 212 3.51 27.30 5.71
N PRO A 213 4.18 28.22 6.43
CA PRO A 213 5.01 29.25 5.80
C PRO A 213 6.09 28.71 4.85
N ASP A 214 6.92 27.77 5.33
CA ASP A 214 8.02 27.24 4.53
C ASP A 214 7.55 26.40 3.32
N ILE A 215 6.59 25.49 3.55
CA ILE A 215 6.06 24.61 2.51
C ILE A 215 5.21 25.39 1.51
N GLY A 216 4.33 26.25 2.02
CA GLY A 216 3.49 27.13 1.23
C GLY A 216 4.31 28.09 0.38
N GLN A 217 5.41 28.63 0.91
CA GLN A 217 6.32 29.46 0.14
C GLN A 217 6.90 28.70 -1.06
N THR A 218 7.50 27.53 -0.84
CA THR A 218 8.07 26.71 -1.91
C THR A 218 7.00 26.33 -2.94
N PHE A 219 5.83 25.89 -2.49
CA PHE A 219 4.72 25.53 -3.37
C PHE A 219 4.26 26.71 -4.25
N LEU A 220 4.08 27.89 -3.67
CA LEU A 220 3.66 29.08 -4.40
C LEU A 220 4.73 29.54 -5.40
N GLN A 221 6.01 29.45 -5.03
CA GLN A 221 7.13 29.75 -5.94
C GLN A 221 7.15 28.81 -7.14
N GLU A 222 7.08 27.50 -6.90
CA GLU A 222 7.05 26.49 -7.97
C GLU A 222 5.81 26.63 -8.86
N ARG A 223 4.64 26.92 -8.27
CA ARG A 223 3.41 27.18 -9.02
C ARG A 223 3.57 28.39 -9.94
N ASN A 224 4.08 29.50 -9.42
CA ASN A 224 4.26 30.74 -10.18
C ASN A 224 5.32 30.59 -11.29
N ALA A 225 6.33 29.75 -11.06
CA ALA A 225 7.35 29.42 -12.05
C ALA A 225 6.90 28.35 -13.07
N GLY A 226 5.74 27.71 -12.85
CA GLY A 226 5.28 26.59 -13.68
C GLY A 226 6.14 25.33 -13.54
N SER A 227 6.82 25.16 -12.40
CA SER A 227 7.81 24.11 -12.14
C SER A 227 7.36 23.04 -11.14
N LEU A 228 6.07 23.03 -10.76
CA LEU A 228 5.51 22.01 -9.87
C LEU A 228 5.74 20.60 -10.46
N LYS A 229 6.40 19.72 -9.69
CA LYS A 229 6.59 18.31 -10.05
C LYS A 229 5.90 17.43 -9.00
N PRO A 230 4.68 16.93 -9.28
CA PRO A 230 4.02 15.98 -8.39
C PRO A 230 4.83 14.70 -8.22
N GLU A 231 4.74 14.06 -7.05
CA GLU A 231 5.30 12.72 -6.86
C GLU A 231 4.69 11.73 -7.86
N ALA A 232 5.53 10.87 -8.44
CA ALA A 232 5.10 9.89 -9.42
C ALA A 232 4.47 8.66 -8.73
N LEU A 233 3.34 8.19 -9.26
CA LEU A 233 2.78 6.89 -8.88
C LEU A 233 3.57 5.77 -9.54
N LEU A 234 4.11 4.86 -8.74
CA LEU A 234 4.89 3.71 -9.18
C LEU A 234 3.97 2.64 -9.75
N THR A 235 4.43 1.90 -10.75
CA THR A 235 3.77 0.66 -11.18
C THR A 235 4.22 -0.50 -10.32
N LYS A 236 3.30 -1.42 -10.01
CA LYS A 236 3.60 -2.57 -9.15
C LYS A 236 4.63 -3.52 -9.80
N GLU A 237 4.67 -3.59 -11.13
CA GLU A 237 5.72 -4.35 -11.84
C GLU A 237 7.11 -3.73 -11.68
N ALA A 238 7.23 -2.39 -11.69
CA ALA A 238 8.52 -1.71 -11.60
C ALA A 238 9.24 -2.00 -10.26
N VAL A 239 8.49 -2.18 -9.17
CA VAL A 239 9.06 -2.46 -7.85
C VAL A 239 9.40 -3.95 -7.68
N ASN A 240 8.67 -4.88 -8.28
CA ASN A 240 9.06 -6.31 -8.27
C ASN A 240 10.31 -6.61 -9.09
N THR A 241 10.66 -5.78 -10.08
CA THR A 241 11.95 -5.82 -10.77
C THR A 241 13.11 -5.18 -9.98
N SER A 242 12.82 -4.64 -8.80
CA SER A 242 13.80 -4.15 -7.82
C SER A 242 14.04 -5.13 -6.67
N ALA A 243 13.82 -6.43 -6.88
CA ALA A 243 14.54 -7.45 -6.12
C ALA A 243 16.02 -7.05 -6.16
N ALA A 244 16.61 -6.79 -4.98
CA ALA A 244 17.95 -6.21 -4.79
C ALA A 244 18.87 -6.58 -5.96
N ARG A 245 18.95 -5.70 -6.96
CA ARG A 245 19.87 -5.91 -8.07
C ARG A 245 21.22 -5.76 -7.41
N TYR A 246 21.96 -6.87 -7.25
CA TYR A 246 23.35 -6.84 -6.87
C TYR A 246 24.10 -6.14 -8.02
N ALA A 247 24.04 -4.81 -8.06
CA ALA A 247 25.03 -4.02 -8.77
C ALA A 247 26.31 -4.13 -7.93
N PRO A 248 27.45 -4.56 -8.51
CA PRO A 248 28.72 -4.46 -7.80
C PRO A 248 28.89 -3.01 -7.34
N ASN A 249 29.05 -2.82 -6.03
CA ASN A 249 29.22 -1.52 -5.39
C ASN A 249 30.70 -1.20 -5.13
N GLU A 250 31.60 -2.05 -5.61
CA GLU A 250 33.03 -1.94 -5.42
C GLU A 250 33.76 -2.42 -6.67
N PHE A 251 34.65 -1.59 -7.21
CA PHE A 251 35.38 -1.83 -8.45
C PHE A 251 36.86 -1.54 -8.24
N LYS A 252 37.71 -2.32 -8.92
CA LYS A 252 39.10 -1.95 -9.20
C LYS A 252 39.22 -1.58 -10.66
N VAL A 253 39.48 -0.31 -10.94
CA VAL A 253 39.63 0.21 -12.31
C VAL A 253 41.08 0.54 -12.54
N THR A 254 41.72 -0.14 -13.49
CA THR A 254 43.12 0.14 -13.85
C THR A 254 43.15 0.96 -15.13
N LEU A 255 43.65 2.20 -15.05
CA LEU A 255 43.80 3.11 -16.17
C LEU A 255 45.25 3.56 -16.26
N HIS A 256 45.86 3.44 -17.44
CA HIS A 256 47.27 3.84 -17.67
C HIS A 256 48.31 3.23 -16.70
N GLY A 257 48.03 2.07 -16.11
CA GLY A 257 48.94 1.36 -15.19
C GLY A 257 48.72 1.67 -13.71
N GLU A 258 47.84 2.61 -13.37
CA GLU A 258 47.42 2.91 -12.00
C GLU A 258 46.06 2.26 -11.70
N THR A 259 45.88 1.71 -10.49
CA THR A 259 44.65 1.02 -10.10
C THR A 259 43.92 1.83 -9.05
N PHE A 260 42.72 2.27 -9.40
CA PHE A 260 41.81 3.02 -8.53
C PHE A 260 40.81 2.08 -7.87
N HIS A 261 40.64 2.20 -6.56
CA HIS A 261 39.61 1.48 -5.82
C HIS A 261 38.38 2.38 -5.68
N ILE A 262 37.30 2.01 -6.37
CA ILE A 262 36.06 2.77 -6.42
C ILE A 262 35.00 2.05 -5.61
N LYS A 263 34.42 2.70 -4.60
CA LYS A 263 33.30 2.18 -3.81
C LYS A 263 32.10 3.12 -3.88
N LEU A 264 30.93 2.58 -4.23
CA LEU A 264 29.67 3.30 -4.21
C LEU A 264 28.92 3.00 -2.91
N THR A 265 28.51 4.05 -2.21
CA THR A 265 27.68 3.97 -1.00
C THR A 265 26.52 4.95 -1.11
N GLY A 266 25.33 4.53 -0.67
CA GLY A 266 24.10 5.32 -0.73
C GLY A 266 22.94 4.51 -1.28
N SER A 267 21.83 4.48 -0.54
CA SER A 267 20.55 3.96 -1.00
C SER A 267 19.70 5.13 -1.48
N GLY A 268 19.90 5.58 -2.72
CA GLY A 268 18.90 6.44 -3.36
C GLY A 268 17.55 5.72 -3.33
N HIS A 269 16.49 6.42 -2.94
CA HIS A 269 15.15 5.83 -2.84
C HIS A 269 14.68 5.37 -4.24
N ALA A 270 14.01 4.22 -4.30
CA ALA A 270 13.51 3.68 -5.57
C ALA A 270 12.45 4.64 -6.15
N GLY A 271 12.67 5.14 -7.37
CA GLY A 271 11.71 5.98 -8.10
C GLY A 271 12.23 7.34 -8.58
N GLU A 272 13.41 7.79 -8.15
CA GLU A 272 13.99 9.07 -8.58
C GLU A 272 14.87 8.94 -9.84
N GLU A 273 14.72 9.89 -10.78
CA GLU A 273 15.53 10.02 -12.02
C GLU A 273 16.99 10.43 -11.74
N GLN A 274 17.21 11.19 -10.67
CA GLN A 274 18.52 11.59 -10.17
C GLN A 274 18.73 10.93 -8.81
N ARG A 275 19.83 10.19 -8.65
CA ARG A 275 20.15 9.53 -7.39
C ARG A 275 21.47 10.08 -6.84
N PRO A 276 21.49 10.59 -5.60
CA PRO A 276 22.75 10.96 -4.95
C PRO A 276 23.48 9.68 -4.55
N PHE A 277 24.71 9.51 -5.05
CA PHE A 277 25.62 8.46 -4.62
C PHE A 277 26.87 9.08 -4.02
N TYR A 278 27.40 8.46 -2.97
CA TYR A 278 28.75 8.75 -2.50
C TYR A 278 29.71 7.81 -3.21
N VAL A 279 30.65 8.39 -3.95
CA VAL A 279 31.72 7.66 -4.62
C VAL A 279 32.98 7.87 -3.80
N SER A 280 33.53 6.79 -3.25
CA SER A 280 34.87 6.82 -2.66
C SER A 280 35.90 6.41 -3.69
N VAL A 281 36.85 7.31 -3.99
CA VAL A 281 38.05 7.00 -4.78
C VAL A 281 39.23 7.02 -3.82
N ASP A 282 39.89 5.87 -3.66
CA ASP A 282 41.05 5.69 -2.77
C ASP A 282 40.85 6.19 -1.32
N GLY A 283 39.62 6.08 -0.82
CA GLY A 283 39.25 6.41 0.57
C GLY A 283 38.76 7.83 0.80
N ILE A 284 38.70 8.68 -0.23
CA ILE A 284 38.10 10.01 -0.16
C ILE A 284 36.69 9.93 -0.74
N ALA A 285 35.67 10.21 0.07
CA ALA A 285 34.27 10.17 -0.35
C ALA A 285 33.85 11.53 -0.93
N GLU A 286 33.41 11.53 -2.18
CA GLU A 286 32.82 12.68 -2.85
C GLU A 286 31.34 12.40 -3.18
N GLU A 287 30.51 13.44 -3.03
CA GLU A 287 29.08 13.39 -3.37
C GLU A 287 28.91 13.60 -4.87
N VAL A 288 28.26 12.65 -5.55
CA VAL A 288 28.05 12.70 -7.00
C VAL A 288 26.58 12.45 -7.30
N ILE A 289 25.98 13.34 -8.10
CA ILE A 289 24.63 13.16 -8.63
C ILE A 289 24.75 12.34 -9.91
N VAL A 290 24.17 11.13 -9.90
CA VAL A 290 24.15 10.27 -11.08
C VAL A 290 22.79 10.38 -11.76
N GLU A 291 22.79 10.88 -12.99
CA GLU A 291 21.65 10.88 -13.89
C GLU A 291 21.69 9.62 -14.77
N THR A 292 20.61 8.84 -14.76
CA THR A 292 20.60 7.53 -15.42
C THR A 292 20.25 7.69 -16.90
N LEU A 293 21.26 7.79 -17.78
CA LEU A 293 21.06 8.02 -19.22
C LEU A 293 20.70 6.75 -20.03
N SER A 294 21.11 5.56 -19.56
CA SER A 294 20.66 4.26 -20.09
C SER A 294 21.00 3.14 -19.11
N GLU A 295 20.10 2.17 -18.92
CA GLU A 295 20.41 0.91 -18.21
C GLU A 295 20.75 -0.19 -19.23
N ILE A 296 21.88 -0.87 -19.05
CA ILE A 296 22.16 -2.14 -19.75
C ILE A 296 21.60 -3.27 -18.89
N GLU A 297 20.58 -3.95 -19.40
CA GLU A 297 20.01 -5.13 -18.76
C GLU A 297 21.05 -6.26 -18.75
N VAL A 298 21.59 -6.61 -17.58
CA VAL A 298 22.36 -7.85 -17.42
C VAL A 298 21.37 -8.99 -17.22
N SER A 299 20.60 -9.32 -18.26
CA SER A 299 19.79 -10.54 -18.29
C SER A 299 20.71 -11.73 -18.53
N GLY A 300 21.27 -12.29 -17.45
CA GLY A 300 21.71 -13.68 -17.44
C GLY A 300 20.50 -14.61 -17.54
N GLY A 301 19.87 -14.67 -18.71
CA GLY A 301 18.64 -15.44 -18.88
C GLY A 301 18.06 -15.25 -20.26
N LYS A 302 18.15 -16.30 -21.08
CA LYS A 302 17.58 -16.44 -22.43
C LYS A 302 16.37 -15.53 -22.68
N SER A 303 16.55 -14.61 -23.62
CA SER A 303 15.44 -14.07 -24.41
C SER A 303 14.55 -15.22 -24.88
N THR A 304 13.39 -15.35 -24.26
CA THR A 304 12.31 -16.19 -24.78
C THR A 304 11.28 -15.26 -25.39
N THR A 305 11.55 -14.83 -26.62
CA THR A 305 10.47 -14.75 -27.60
C THR A 305 9.72 -16.08 -27.57
N LYS A 306 8.61 -16.15 -26.82
CA LYS A 306 7.67 -17.28 -26.84
C LYS A 306 7.05 -17.34 -28.24
N LYS A 307 7.75 -17.98 -29.17
CA LYS A 307 7.18 -18.44 -30.44
C LYS A 307 6.02 -19.40 -30.10
N LYS A 308 4.78 -18.97 -30.32
CA LYS A 308 3.57 -19.81 -30.35
C LYS A 308 3.56 -20.74 -31.58
N THR A 309 4.69 -21.39 -31.90
CA THR A 309 4.80 -22.33 -33.03
C THR A 309 5.26 -23.72 -32.60
N ALA A 310 5.30 -24.00 -31.30
CA ALA A 310 5.51 -25.37 -30.83
C ALA A 310 4.23 -26.19 -31.06
N SER A 311 4.35 -27.30 -31.79
CA SER A 311 3.30 -28.30 -32.02
C SER A 311 2.94 -29.10 -30.76
N VAL A 312 3.72 -28.93 -29.69
CA VAL A 312 3.61 -29.63 -28.43
C VAL A 312 3.47 -28.61 -27.30
N THR A 313 2.59 -28.91 -26.34
CA THR A 313 2.35 -28.10 -25.14
C THR A 313 3.45 -28.28 -24.09
N SER A 314 3.41 -27.49 -23.02
CA SER A 314 4.37 -27.61 -21.91
C SER A 314 4.32 -28.95 -21.18
N SER A 315 3.21 -29.70 -21.29
CA SER A 315 3.07 -31.05 -20.73
C SER A 315 3.64 -32.14 -21.65
N GLY A 316 4.16 -31.79 -22.83
CA GLY A 316 4.61 -32.76 -23.83
C GLY A 316 3.47 -33.33 -24.69
N ARG A 317 2.22 -32.93 -24.48
CA ARG A 317 1.06 -33.37 -25.29
C ARG A 317 0.90 -32.56 -26.58
N PRO A 318 0.48 -33.17 -27.69
CA PRO A 318 0.29 -32.47 -28.95
C PRO A 318 -0.84 -31.43 -28.84
N ARG A 319 -0.70 -30.33 -29.59
CA ARG A 319 -1.78 -29.36 -29.78
C ARG A 319 -2.77 -29.85 -30.84
N PRO A 320 -4.05 -29.45 -30.75
CA PRO A 320 -5.03 -29.78 -31.79
C PRO A 320 -4.61 -29.16 -33.12
N HIS A 321 -4.51 -29.98 -34.17
CA HIS A 321 -4.05 -29.56 -35.50
C HIS A 321 -5.08 -29.83 -36.61
N HIS A 322 -6.18 -30.52 -36.29
CA HIS A 322 -7.37 -30.65 -37.13
C HIS A 322 -8.63 -30.84 -36.26
N ALA A 323 -9.81 -30.79 -36.87
CA ALA A 323 -11.10 -30.84 -36.17
C ALA A 323 -11.45 -32.20 -35.52
N GLY A 324 -10.61 -33.23 -35.73
CA GLY A 324 -10.74 -34.55 -35.11
C GLY A 324 -9.97 -34.68 -33.80
N CYS A 325 -9.14 -33.70 -33.43
CA CYS A 325 -8.52 -33.62 -32.12
C CYS A 325 -9.58 -33.25 -31.07
N VAL A 326 -9.81 -34.12 -30.09
CA VAL A 326 -10.72 -33.84 -28.98
C VAL A 326 -9.95 -33.12 -27.87
N THR A 327 -10.46 -31.97 -27.46
CA THR A 327 -9.90 -31.15 -26.39
C THR A 327 -10.91 -30.96 -25.26
N THR A 328 -10.48 -30.36 -24.15
CA THR A 328 -11.37 -29.87 -23.10
C THR A 328 -11.62 -28.36 -23.26
N ALA A 329 -12.76 -27.85 -22.77
CA ALA A 329 -13.01 -26.41 -22.69
C ALA A 329 -12.41 -25.75 -21.44
N MET A 330 -12.07 -26.53 -20.42
CA MET A 330 -11.53 -26.06 -19.15
C MET A 330 -10.40 -26.96 -18.64
N PRO A 331 -9.39 -26.43 -17.94
CA PRO A 331 -8.41 -27.26 -17.26
C PRO A 331 -9.08 -28.19 -16.24
N GLY A 332 -8.59 -29.42 -16.13
CA GLY A 332 -9.18 -30.42 -15.24
C GLY A 332 -8.35 -31.68 -15.16
N THR A 333 -8.86 -32.67 -14.43
CA THR A 333 -8.22 -33.99 -14.25
C THR A 333 -9.03 -35.08 -14.92
N ILE A 334 -8.38 -36.00 -15.63
CA ILE A 334 -9.06 -37.11 -16.31
C ILE A 334 -9.56 -38.13 -15.27
N VAL A 335 -10.88 -38.28 -15.18
CA VAL A 335 -11.54 -39.25 -14.28
C VAL A 335 -11.66 -40.62 -14.96
N ALA A 336 -11.99 -40.63 -16.25
CA ALA A 336 -12.12 -41.86 -17.03
C ALA A 336 -11.82 -41.63 -18.51
N VAL A 337 -11.22 -42.64 -19.14
CA VAL A 337 -11.08 -42.74 -20.60
C VAL A 337 -12.05 -43.83 -21.06
N LYS A 338 -13.05 -43.47 -21.87
CA LYS A 338 -14.16 -44.36 -22.26
C LYS A 338 -13.89 -45.14 -23.56
N VAL A 339 -12.86 -44.77 -24.31
CA VAL A 339 -12.53 -45.34 -25.63
C VAL A 339 -11.09 -45.81 -25.73
N LYS A 340 -10.80 -46.69 -26.68
CA LYS A 340 -9.47 -47.20 -27.01
C LYS A 340 -9.11 -46.90 -28.47
N ILE A 341 -7.82 -46.96 -28.78
CA ILE A 341 -7.33 -46.83 -30.16
C ILE A 341 -7.94 -47.95 -31.02
N GLY A 342 -8.51 -47.58 -32.16
CA GLY A 342 -9.21 -48.46 -33.09
C GLY A 342 -10.73 -48.48 -32.93
N ASP A 343 -11.30 -47.89 -31.87
CA ASP A 343 -12.74 -47.85 -31.67
C ASP A 343 -13.42 -46.91 -32.67
N LYS A 344 -14.57 -47.33 -33.20
CA LYS A 344 -15.46 -46.46 -33.99
C LYS A 344 -16.39 -45.69 -33.06
N VAL A 345 -16.39 -44.36 -33.19
CA VAL A 345 -17.21 -43.44 -32.40
C VAL A 345 -18.08 -42.59 -33.32
N LYS A 346 -19.28 -42.25 -32.87
CA LYS A 346 -20.16 -41.27 -33.53
C LYS A 346 -20.00 -39.91 -32.88
N ALA A 347 -20.22 -38.85 -33.65
CA ALA A 347 -20.32 -37.51 -33.08
C ALA A 347 -21.36 -37.49 -31.95
N GLY A 348 -20.97 -36.98 -30.78
CA GLY A 348 -21.79 -36.98 -29.56
C GLY A 348 -21.54 -38.15 -28.59
N ASP A 349 -20.81 -39.19 -29.00
CA ASP A 349 -20.45 -40.28 -28.09
C ASP A 349 -19.47 -39.80 -27.02
N GLY A 350 -19.68 -40.23 -25.77
CA GLY A 350 -18.79 -39.90 -24.67
C GLY A 350 -17.45 -40.62 -24.75
N VAL A 351 -16.36 -39.86 -24.89
CA VAL A 351 -15.01 -40.39 -25.10
C VAL A 351 -14.10 -40.25 -23.87
N LEU A 352 -14.30 -39.21 -23.06
CA LEU A 352 -13.57 -38.99 -21.80
C LEU A 352 -14.52 -38.46 -20.72
N VAL A 353 -14.12 -38.57 -19.46
CA VAL A 353 -14.71 -37.84 -18.34
C VAL A 353 -13.60 -37.05 -17.67
N ILE A 354 -13.80 -35.75 -17.51
CA ILE A 354 -12.90 -34.87 -16.76
C ILE A 354 -13.60 -34.38 -15.50
N GLU A 355 -12.84 -34.16 -14.44
CA GLU A 355 -13.26 -33.37 -13.30
C GLU A 355 -12.69 -31.96 -13.48
N ALA A 356 -13.56 -30.97 -13.59
CA ALA A 356 -13.19 -29.56 -13.61
C ALA A 356 -14.13 -28.82 -12.65
N MET A 357 -13.59 -27.95 -11.81
CA MET A 357 -14.36 -27.23 -10.79
C MET A 357 -15.20 -28.18 -9.89
N LYS A 358 -14.66 -29.36 -9.56
CA LYS A 358 -15.32 -30.42 -8.75
C LYS A 358 -16.58 -31.02 -9.38
N MET A 359 -16.77 -30.81 -10.67
CA MET A 359 -17.89 -31.38 -11.44
C MET A 359 -17.32 -32.29 -12.52
N GLU A 360 -17.92 -33.47 -12.66
CA GLU A 360 -17.60 -34.38 -13.77
C GLU A 360 -18.28 -33.87 -15.05
N ASN A 361 -17.48 -33.71 -16.11
CA ASN A 361 -17.97 -33.39 -17.45
C ASN A 361 -17.53 -34.51 -18.40
N GLU A 362 -18.52 -35.07 -19.09
CA GLU A 362 -18.28 -36.01 -20.17
C GLU A 362 -17.90 -35.26 -21.45
N ILE A 363 -16.70 -35.52 -21.95
CA ILE A 363 -16.24 -34.99 -23.23
C ILE A 363 -16.74 -35.92 -24.33
N GLN A 364 -17.38 -35.33 -25.33
CA GLN A 364 -17.98 -36.04 -26.45
C GLN A 364 -17.10 -35.95 -27.70
N ALA A 365 -17.19 -36.96 -28.56
CA ALA A 365 -16.57 -36.97 -29.86
C ALA A 365 -17.13 -35.85 -30.75
N SER A 366 -16.25 -35.03 -31.32
CA SER A 366 -16.64 -33.93 -32.23
C SER A 366 -17.03 -34.40 -33.64
N LYS A 367 -16.58 -35.60 -34.03
CA LYS A 367 -16.75 -36.19 -35.37
C LYS A 367 -17.01 -37.69 -35.26
N THR A 368 -17.74 -38.22 -36.24
CA THR A 368 -17.85 -39.66 -36.45
C THR A 368 -16.59 -40.15 -37.15
N GLY A 369 -16.02 -41.26 -36.68
CA GLY A 369 -14.80 -41.83 -37.23
C GLY A 369 -14.15 -42.87 -36.33
N THR A 370 -12.87 -43.12 -36.55
CA THR A 370 -12.07 -44.09 -35.78
C THR A 370 -11.08 -43.38 -34.87
N VAL A 371 -10.99 -43.78 -33.60
CA VAL A 371 -9.99 -43.25 -32.66
C VAL A 371 -8.60 -43.73 -33.05
N VAL A 372 -7.70 -42.81 -33.43
CA VAL A 372 -6.34 -43.14 -33.90
C VAL A 372 -5.26 -42.90 -32.84
N ALA A 373 -5.52 -42.05 -31.86
CA ALA A 373 -4.60 -41.82 -30.74
C ALA A 373 -5.34 -41.42 -29.47
N VAL A 374 -4.79 -41.78 -28.30
CA VAL A 374 -5.21 -41.32 -26.98
C VAL A 374 -3.95 -40.85 -26.23
N HIS A 375 -3.89 -39.57 -25.88
CA HIS A 375 -2.70 -38.90 -25.31
C HIS A 375 -2.79 -38.69 -23.79
N VAL A 376 -3.83 -39.22 -23.16
CA VAL A 376 -4.14 -39.00 -21.75
C VAL A 376 -4.46 -40.31 -21.04
N THR A 377 -4.14 -40.37 -19.75
CA THR A 377 -4.52 -41.48 -18.87
C THR A 377 -5.33 -41.00 -17.67
N LYS A 378 -6.02 -41.92 -16.99
CA LYS A 378 -6.76 -41.60 -15.76
C LYS A 378 -5.82 -40.98 -14.73
N GLY A 379 -6.20 -39.83 -14.18
CA GLY A 379 -5.42 -39.05 -13.22
C GLY A 379 -4.59 -37.93 -13.84
N ASP A 380 -4.50 -37.85 -15.17
CA ASP A 380 -3.75 -36.79 -15.84
C ASP A 380 -4.44 -35.44 -15.69
N ASN A 381 -3.65 -34.40 -15.41
CA ASN A 381 -4.09 -33.01 -15.53
C ASN A 381 -3.96 -32.54 -16.98
N VAL A 382 -5.01 -31.89 -17.49
CA VAL A 382 -5.15 -31.49 -18.89
C VAL A 382 -5.56 -30.02 -19.02
N THR A 383 -5.18 -29.37 -20.13
CA THR A 383 -5.56 -27.99 -20.44
C THR A 383 -6.27 -27.88 -21.79
N PRO A 384 -7.02 -26.79 -22.05
CA PRO A 384 -7.81 -26.65 -23.29
C PRO A 384 -7.00 -26.64 -24.59
N ASP A 385 -5.70 -26.33 -24.52
CA ASP A 385 -4.81 -26.32 -25.68
C ASP A 385 -4.15 -27.69 -25.95
N GLU A 386 -4.49 -28.73 -25.19
CA GLU A 386 -4.00 -30.10 -25.38
C GLU A 386 -5.01 -30.93 -26.19
N SER A 387 -4.50 -31.63 -27.20
CA SER A 387 -5.23 -32.73 -27.86
C SER A 387 -5.20 -33.96 -26.95
N LEU A 388 -6.37 -34.36 -26.46
CA LEU A 388 -6.51 -35.47 -25.50
C LEU A 388 -6.64 -36.81 -26.20
N LEU A 389 -7.34 -36.84 -27.34
CA LEU A 389 -7.41 -37.96 -28.27
C LEU A 389 -7.59 -37.45 -29.70
N GLU A 390 -7.38 -38.32 -30.67
CA GLU A 390 -7.52 -38.00 -32.10
C GLU A 390 -8.48 -38.97 -32.77
N ILE A 391 -9.45 -38.43 -33.49
CA ILE A 391 -10.44 -39.16 -34.28
C ILE A 391 -10.15 -38.87 -35.76
N GLN A 392 -9.88 -39.92 -36.52
CA GLN A 392 -9.84 -39.86 -37.97
C GLN A 392 -11.28 -39.96 -38.50
N PRO A 393 -11.83 -38.91 -39.13
CA PRO A 393 -13.17 -38.97 -39.69
C PRO A 393 -13.29 -40.04 -40.77
N ASP A 394 -14.46 -40.66 -40.86
CA ASP A 394 -14.80 -41.61 -41.92
C ASP A 394 -14.85 -40.97 -43.32
#